data_AF-A0A7X7QBT0-F1
#
_entry.id   AF-A0A7X7QBT0-F1
#
_cell.length_a   1.000
_cell.length_b   1.000
_cell.length_c   1.000
_cell.angle_alpha   90.00
_cell.angle_beta   90.00
_cell.angle_gamma   90.00
#
_symmetry.space_group_name_H-M   'P 1'
#
loop_
_entity.id
_entity.type
_entity.pdbx_description
1 polymer ?
#
loop_
_entity_poly.entity_id
_entity_poly.type
_entity_poly.pdbx_seq_one_letter_code
_entity_poly.pdbx_strand_id
1 'polypeptide(L)'
;HEILDDGTPMTQRAALDFVGFDLADDDYGDATIVTLPDGAYAETVGDGVEVTYDVEHGLDTTDVVVQVWDLDATPITLVSPSVYVVDADTVRVTFGSAPDTDQMRVVVVKGGGGGDGGGGFSWDYQTLTDQASIAWDLADGNAQVTLAGNRTLANPTNLTAGALYWLRVIQDGAGGRELTFGSAYRFTDRLLPAMTTVPGSQDVLLFACDGSHMYLLDVARNLGEMLYVYNDVGAFEWTKPDGVTSVTVLVVGGGGGGGDRIAGGGGAGGVVLDTNYDVSGVASVIGSVGAGGVGFVGTTNTPGGDGGDSTFGTITALGGGGGGSYNGDGQDGGSGGGGGGYNGTSAGEATDTDPPNELYQGCDGGTSTGDYAGGGGGGAGEAGADGDGATDIGGDGGDGVDMSSYFGTGVGDDGWFGGGGGGAGYHYTDGDIASGGKGGGGAGGHRSFSPTSGLPNTGGGGGGRERFGDRSDGGSGVVIIKPN
;
A
#
# COMPACT_ATOMS: atom_id res chain seq x y z
N HIS A 1 35.91 39.31 5.55
CA HIS A 1 35.87 40.59 6.29
C HIS A 1 35.03 40.38 7.56
N GLU A 2 35.51 40.83 8.72
CA GLU A 2 34.80 40.69 10.00
C GLU A 2 33.80 41.85 10.14
N ILE A 3 32.53 41.55 10.45
CA ILE A 3 31.50 42.57 10.70
C ILE A 3 31.29 42.69 12.22
N LEU A 4 31.45 43.90 12.73
CA LEU A 4 31.16 44.27 14.12
C LEU A 4 29.70 44.73 14.24
N ASP A 5 28.98 44.19 15.23
CA ASP A 5 27.62 44.57 15.60
C ASP A 5 27.63 45.91 16.37
N ASP A 6 26.78 46.87 15.97
CA ASP A 6 26.71 48.22 16.54
C ASP A 6 25.75 48.35 17.73
N GLY A 7 25.13 47.26 18.17
CA GLY A 7 24.41 47.21 19.44
C GLY A 7 23.06 47.92 19.43
N THR A 8 22.41 48.09 18.27
CA THR A 8 21.01 48.52 18.20
C THR A 8 20.03 47.31 18.16
N PRO A 9 18.94 47.28 18.96
CA PRO A 9 18.02 46.14 18.98
C PRO A 9 17.20 46.03 17.68
N MET A 10 17.32 44.90 16.98
CA MET A 10 16.63 44.65 15.72
C MET A 10 15.12 44.41 15.93
N THR A 11 14.29 45.42 15.63
CA THR A 11 12.85 45.24 15.43
C THR A 11 12.53 45.16 13.94
N GLN A 12 12.39 43.92 13.47
CA GLN A 12 11.71 43.48 12.23
C GLN A 12 12.29 43.95 10.88
N ARG A 13 12.85 43.02 10.09
CA ARG A 13 12.76 43.03 8.62
C ARG A 13 12.69 41.63 8.00
N ALA A 14 11.97 41.60 6.88
CA ALA A 14 11.70 40.46 6.00
C ALA A 14 12.92 40.07 5.15
N ALA A 15 12.91 38.81 4.69
CA ALA A 15 13.87 38.15 3.81
C ALA A 15 15.30 38.05 4.39
N LEU A 16 15.60 36.89 4.98
CA LEU A 16 16.95 36.47 5.30
C LEU A 16 17.53 35.82 4.03
N ASP A 17 18.32 36.58 3.29
CA ASP A 17 19.07 36.14 2.11
C ASP A 17 20.43 35.59 2.60
N PHE A 18 20.66 34.29 2.47
CA PHE A 18 21.96 33.69 2.81
C PHE A 18 22.85 33.70 1.57
N VAL A 19 23.84 34.59 1.57
CA VAL A 19 24.91 34.63 0.56
C VAL A 19 25.93 33.52 0.87
N GLY A 20 26.20 32.68 -0.13
CA GLY A 20 27.07 31.50 -0.06
C GLY A 20 28.57 31.79 0.10
N PHE A 21 29.33 30.70 0.17
CA PHE A 21 30.80 30.69 0.23
C PHE A 21 31.42 31.24 -1.07
N ASP A 22 32.52 31.97 -0.88
CA ASP A 22 33.20 32.92 -1.78
C ASP A 22 33.40 32.45 -3.25
N LEU A 23 33.17 33.38 -4.17
CA LEU A 23 33.27 33.25 -5.62
C LEU A 23 34.65 33.71 -6.09
N ALA A 24 35.35 32.87 -6.87
CA ALA A 24 36.42 33.34 -7.74
C ALA A 24 35.84 33.62 -9.13
N ASP A 25 35.93 34.88 -9.51
CA ASP A 25 35.63 35.48 -10.81
C ASP A 25 36.71 35.14 -11.84
N ASP A 26 36.32 34.64 -13.02
CA ASP A 26 37.02 34.91 -14.28
C ASP A 26 36.04 34.80 -15.47
N ASP A 27 35.54 35.97 -15.86
CA ASP A 27 35.24 36.44 -17.22
C ASP A 27 34.47 35.56 -18.24
N TYR A 28 33.40 36.19 -18.75
CA TYR A 28 32.53 35.85 -19.90
C TYR A 28 31.44 34.78 -19.70
N GLY A 29 30.35 35.22 -19.07
CA GLY A 29 29.02 35.08 -19.68
C GLY A 29 28.50 33.67 -19.92
N ASP A 30 28.53 32.83 -18.90
CA ASP A 30 27.52 31.80 -18.65
C ASP A 30 27.50 31.56 -17.13
N ALA A 31 26.35 31.82 -16.49
CA ALA A 31 26.18 31.52 -15.07
C ALA A 31 25.94 30.01 -14.93
N THR A 32 27.03 29.22 -14.96
CA THR A 32 27.01 27.81 -14.62
C THR A 32 26.73 27.67 -13.13
N ILE A 33 25.44 27.59 -12.79
CA ILE A 33 24.96 27.27 -11.45
C ILE A 33 25.33 25.82 -11.15
N VAL A 34 26.27 25.67 -10.21
CA VAL A 34 26.79 24.40 -9.66
C VAL A 34 27.81 23.73 -10.57
N THR A 35 29.09 23.86 -10.24
CA THR A 35 30.09 22.86 -10.60
C THR A 35 29.65 21.55 -9.97
N LEU A 36 29.13 20.64 -10.79
CA LEU A 36 28.79 19.29 -10.38
C LEU A 36 30.08 18.56 -9.98
N PRO A 37 30.04 17.65 -8.99
CA PRO A 37 31.19 16.79 -8.70
C PRO A 37 31.58 16.00 -9.97
N ASP A 38 32.86 15.62 -10.07
CA ASP A 38 33.33 14.76 -11.16
C ASP A 38 32.46 13.50 -11.22
N GLY A 39 31.91 13.22 -12.42
CA GLY A 39 30.92 12.17 -12.59
C GLY A 39 29.48 12.60 -12.31
N ALA A 40 29.09 13.84 -12.57
CA ALA A 40 27.68 14.22 -12.58
C ALA A 40 27.34 15.16 -13.76
N TYR A 41 26.12 15.07 -14.25
CA TYR A 41 25.53 15.82 -15.34
C TYR A 41 24.21 16.44 -14.89
N ALA A 42 23.84 17.61 -15.41
CA ALA A 42 22.52 18.15 -15.19
C ALA A 42 22.07 19.01 -16.37
N GLU A 43 20.77 18.95 -16.68
CA GLU A 43 20.11 19.83 -17.65
C GLU A 43 18.68 20.15 -17.21
N THR A 44 18.08 21.18 -17.81
CA THR A 44 16.65 21.48 -17.65
C THR A 44 15.85 20.85 -18.77
N VAL A 45 14.68 20.33 -18.44
CA VAL A 45 13.71 19.75 -19.37
C VAL A 45 12.33 20.34 -19.12
N GLY A 46 11.48 20.28 -20.14
CA GLY A 46 10.15 20.89 -20.15
C GLY A 46 9.98 21.79 -21.37
N ASP A 47 8.93 21.55 -22.15
CA ASP A 47 8.55 22.34 -23.32
C ASP A 47 7.04 22.69 -23.35
N GLY A 48 6.29 22.29 -22.32
CA GLY A 48 4.84 22.44 -22.20
C GLY A 48 4.00 21.47 -23.05
N VAL A 49 4.63 20.50 -23.73
CA VAL A 49 3.97 19.60 -24.69
C VAL A 49 4.32 18.14 -24.43
N GLU A 50 5.61 17.81 -24.42
CA GLU A 50 6.10 16.45 -24.27
C GLU A 50 6.13 16.03 -22.80
N VAL A 51 5.85 14.75 -22.58
CA VAL A 51 5.91 14.14 -21.25
C VAL A 51 7.18 13.30 -21.06
N THR A 52 7.96 13.06 -22.12
CA THR A 52 9.14 12.20 -22.10
C THR A 52 10.34 12.90 -22.71
N TYR A 53 11.47 12.85 -22.01
CA TYR A 53 12.71 13.51 -22.38
C TYR A 53 13.87 12.52 -22.25
N ASP A 54 14.70 12.41 -23.29
CA ASP A 54 15.97 11.69 -23.26
C ASP A 54 17.08 12.68 -22.88
N VAL A 55 17.77 12.39 -21.79
CA VAL A 55 18.81 13.21 -21.15
C VAL A 55 20.16 12.55 -21.41
N GLU A 56 20.95 13.13 -22.31
CA GLU A 56 22.27 12.62 -22.71
C GLU A 56 23.34 13.16 -21.75
N HIS A 57 23.69 12.35 -20.76
CA HIS A 57 24.56 12.71 -19.65
C HIS A 57 26.05 12.42 -19.89
N GLY A 58 26.39 11.53 -20.84
CA GLY A 58 27.78 11.29 -21.23
C GLY A 58 28.70 10.73 -20.13
N LEU A 59 28.14 9.96 -19.19
CA LEU A 59 28.88 9.47 -18.01
C LEU A 59 29.55 8.10 -18.25
N ASP A 60 29.36 7.51 -19.43
CA ASP A 60 29.86 6.19 -19.84
C ASP A 60 29.60 5.12 -18.77
N THR A 61 28.36 5.09 -18.29
CA THR A 61 27.89 4.18 -17.24
C THR A 61 26.37 4.09 -17.26
N THR A 62 25.83 2.87 -17.21
CA THR A 62 24.40 2.65 -16.91
C THR A 62 24.09 2.77 -15.43
N ASP A 63 25.13 2.86 -14.59
CA ASP A 63 24.99 2.99 -13.15
C ASP A 63 24.96 4.46 -12.75
N VAL A 64 23.73 4.96 -12.65
CA VAL A 64 23.44 6.38 -12.45
C VAL A 64 22.33 6.57 -11.44
N VAL A 65 22.43 7.62 -10.65
CA VAL A 65 21.38 8.12 -9.76
C VAL A 65 20.78 9.35 -10.42
N VAL A 66 19.47 9.35 -10.64
CA VAL A 66 18.75 10.48 -11.25
C VAL A 66 17.88 11.17 -10.20
N GLN A 67 18.06 12.47 -10.03
CA GLN A 67 17.19 13.34 -9.24
C GLN A 67 16.54 14.36 -10.16
N VAL A 68 15.25 14.66 -9.93
CA VAL A 68 14.53 15.66 -10.71
C VAL A 68 13.91 16.69 -9.78
N TRP A 69 14.17 17.96 -10.03
CA TRP A 69 13.72 19.08 -9.20
C TRP A 69 12.76 19.96 -9.97
N ASP A 70 11.60 20.28 -9.39
CA ASP A 70 10.67 21.28 -9.91
C ASP A 70 11.13 22.67 -9.49
N LEU A 71 11.63 23.44 -10.44
CA LEU A 71 12.20 24.78 -10.23
C LEU A 71 11.11 25.84 -10.01
N ASP A 72 9.89 25.61 -10.47
CA ASP A 72 8.76 26.54 -10.34
C ASP A 72 7.99 26.33 -9.03
N ALA A 73 8.18 25.18 -8.37
CA ALA A 73 7.68 24.95 -7.03
C ALA A 73 8.28 25.94 -6.02
N THR A 74 7.45 26.43 -5.08
CA THR A 74 7.90 27.28 -3.98
C THR A 74 7.50 26.67 -2.63
N PRO A 75 8.45 26.04 -1.89
CA PRO A 75 9.87 25.89 -2.20
C PRO A 75 10.14 24.93 -3.37
N ILE A 76 11.33 25.06 -3.99
CA ILE A 76 11.81 24.09 -5.00
C ILE A 76 11.71 22.69 -4.41
N THR A 77 11.06 21.79 -5.14
CA THR A 77 10.64 20.49 -4.61
C THR A 77 11.27 19.38 -5.43
N LEU A 78 11.76 18.34 -4.77
CA LEU A 78 12.20 17.11 -5.42
C LEU A 78 10.96 16.34 -5.90
N VAL A 79 10.95 15.93 -7.17
CA VAL A 79 9.88 15.17 -7.79
C VAL A 79 10.39 13.82 -8.29
N SER A 80 9.52 12.81 -8.31
CA SER A 80 9.88 11.43 -8.68
C SER A 80 9.14 10.98 -9.94
N PRO A 81 9.56 11.43 -11.14
CA PRO A 81 9.04 10.92 -12.41
C PRO A 81 9.49 9.47 -12.65
N SER A 82 8.92 8.82 -13.66
CA SER A 82 9.44 7.52 -14.13
C SER A 82 10.77 7.73 -14.83
N VAL A 83 11.80 6.99 -14.43
CA VAL A 83 13.15 7.10 -15.00
C VAL A 83 13.58 5.73 -15.53
N TYR A 84 14.13 5.72 -16.74
CA TYR A 84 14.71 4.53 -17.38
C TYR A 84 16.13 4.83 -17.84
N VAL A 85 17.07 3.94 -17.58
CA VAL A 85 18.39 4.02 -18.21
C VAL A 85 18.27 3.47 -19.62
N VAL A 86 18.52 4.31 -20.62
CA VAL A 86 18.41 3.94 -22.04
C VAL A 86 19.68 3.23 -22.49
N ASP A 87 20.83 3.83 -22.16
CA ASP A 87 22.17 3.28 -22.41
C ASP A 87 23.19 3.91 -21.43
N ALA A 88 24.48 3.74 -21.70
CA ALA A 88 25.56 4.20 -20.82
C ALA A 88 25.70 5.73 -20.76
N ASP A 89 25.09 6.46 -21.70
CA ASP A 89 25.20 7.92 -21.78
C ASP A 89 23.85 8.61 -21.76
N THR A 90 22.74 7.87 -21.68
CA THR A 90 21.38 8.41 -21.80
C THR A 90 20.43 7.84 -20.75
N VAL A 91 19.71 8.73 -20.07
CA VAL A 91 18.52 8.38 -19.26
C VAL A 91 17.27 8.98 -19.86
N ARG A 92 16.15 8.27 -19.77
CA ARG A 92 14.83 8.74 -20.17
C ARG A 92 14.01 9.08 -18.95
N VAL A 93 13.46 10.28 -18.92
CA VAL A 93 12.58 10.76 -17.85
C VAL A 93 11.18 10.98 -18.40
N THR A 94 10.18 10.39 -17.76
CA THR A 94 8.76 10.51 -18.14
C THR A 94 7.92 11.05 -16.99
N PHE A 95 7.19 12.14 -17.26
CA PHE A 95 6.34 12.86 -16.31
C PHE A 95 4.85 12.49 -16.47
N GLY A 96 4.07 12.61 -15.40
CA GLY A 96 2.61 12.37 -15.44
C GLY A 96 1.82 13.45 -16.20
N SER A 97 2.40 14.63 -16.38
CA SER A 97 1.90 15.74 -17.19
C SER A 97 3.08 16.48 -17.81
N ALA A 98 2.87 17.14 -18.96
CA ALA A 98 3.93 17.87 -19.65
C ALA A 98 4.44 19.02 -18.76
N PRO A 99 5.73 19.06 -18.39
CA PRO A 99 6.29 20.18 -17.64
C PRO A 99 6.33 21.44 -18.49
N ASP A 100 6.14 22.61 -17.87
CA ASP A 100 6.32 23.91 -18.52
C ASP A 100 7.77 24.12 -18.97
N THR A 101 8.01 25.12 -19.81
CA THR A 101 9.34 25.36 -20.41
C THR A 101 10.42 25.51 -19.33
N ASP A 102 11.44 24.63 -19.37
CA ASP A 102 12.56 24.56 -18.42
C ASP A 102 12.18 24.35 -16.94
N GLN A 103 10.96 23.86 -16.66
CA GLN A 103 10.45 23.69 -15.29
C GLN A 103 11.26 22.67 -14.47
N MET A 104 11.74 21.61 -15.10
CA MET A 104 12.32 20.45 -14.39
C MET A 104 13.83 20.42 -14.57
N ARG A 105 14.59 20.41 -13.47
CA ARG A 105 16.04 20.15 -13.51
C ARG A 105 16.32 18.67 -13.28
N VAL A 106 16.82 17.99 -14.30
CA VAL A 106 17.30 16.60 -14.20
C VAL A 106 18.78 16.64 -13.81
N VAL A 107 19.13 15.92 -12.76
CA VAL A 107 20.51 15.74 -12.29
C VAL A 107 20.82 14.25 -12.34
N VAL A 108 21.81 13.87 -13.15
CA VAL A 108 22.29 12.51 -13.30
C VAL A 108 23.66 12.42 -12.66
N VAL A 109 23.81 11.56 -11.66
CA VAL A 109 25.08 11.36 -10.96
C VAL A 109 25.57 9.96 -11.27
N LYS A 110 26.81 9.85 -11.75
CA LYS A 110 27.53 8.60 -11.91
C LYS A 110 27.56 7.91 -10.57
N GLY A 111 27.05 6.70 -10.56
CA GLY A 111 27.22 5.81 -9.44
C GLY A 111 28.68 5.38 -9.28
N GLY A 112 29.23 5.42 -8.05
CA GLY A 112 30.39 4.64 -7.64
C GLY A 112 31.80 5.18 -7.95
N GLY A 113 32.44 5.78 -6.92
CA GLY A 113 33.87 5.71 -6.57
C GLY A 113 34.97 5.82 -7.64
N GLY A 114 35.54 7.01 -7.79
CA GLY A 114 36.77 7.24 -8.55
C GLY A 114 38.02 6.58 -7.96
N GLY A 115 38.82 6.03 -8.86
CA GLY A 115 40.15 5.50 -8.62
C GLY A 115 40.53 4.63 -9.81
N ASP A 116 41.61 4.98 -10.51
CA ASP A 116 42.09 4.26 -11.70
C ASP A 116 42.03 2.73 -11.54
N GLY A 117 41.10 2.10 -12.25
CA GLY A 117 41.00 0.65 -12.39
C GLY A 117 40.17 -0.07 -11.33
N GLY A 118 38.91 -0.36 -11.67
CA GLY A 118 38.19 -1.53 -11.15
C GLY A 118 37.46 -1.34 -9.82
N GLY A 119 36.53 -0.39 -9.76
CA GLY A 119 35.53 -0.28 -8.69
C GLY A 119 34.13 -0.33 -9.28
N GLY A 120 33.65 -1.52 -9.66
CA GLY A 120 32.24 -1.71 -9.95
C GLY A 120 31.40 -1.57 -8.68
N PHE A 121 30.13 -1.21 -8.83
CA PHE A 121 29.15 -1.33 -7.77
C PHE A 121 29.18 -2.73 -7.17
N SER A 122 29.62 -2.82 -5.92
CA SER A 122 29.53 -4.04 -5.16
C SER A 122 28.56 -3.84 -4.01
N TRP A 123 27.55 -4.70 -3.96
CA TRP A 123 26.70 -4.92 -2.78
C TRP A 123 27.44 -5.70 -1.69
N ASP A 124 28.77 -5.75 -1.73
CA ASP A 124 29.57 -6.35 -0.68
C ASP A 124 29.37 -5.56 0.62
N TYR A 125 28.57 -6.14 1.50
CA TYR A 125 28.39 -5.67 2.86
C TYR A 125 29.36 -6.40 3.78
N GLN A 126 30.14 -5.65 4.56
CA GLN A 126 30.68 -6.21 5.79
C GLN A 126 29.52 -6.58 6.71
N THR A 127 29.60 -7.73 7.38
CA THR A 127 28.59 -8.12 8.37
C THR A 127 29.02 -7.64 9.75
N LEU A 128 28.29 -6.67 10.30
CA LEU A 128 28.55 -6.17 11.63
C LEU A 128 28.08 -7.18 12.67
N THR A 129 28.81 -7.23 13.78
CA THR A 129 28.44 -8.08 14.92
C THR A 129 27.32 -7.42 15.71
N ASP A 130 26.20 -8.13 15.88
CA ASP A 130 25.11 -7.72 16.77
C ASP A 130 25.57 -7.74 18.24
N GLN A 131 25.45 -6.58 18.88
CA GLN A 131 25.80 -6.36 20.28
C GLN A 131 25.17 -5.05 20.76
N ALA A 132 25.17 -4.78 22.06
CA ALA A 132 24.53 -3.58 22.63
C ALA A 132 24.98 -2.27 21.95
N SER A 133 26.26 -2.17 21.58
CA SER A 133 26.86 -1.06 20.84
C SER A 133 27.58 -1.59 19.60
N ILE A 134 26.93 -1.51 18.43
CA ILE A 134 27.44 -2.01 17.15
C ILE A 134 28.52 -1.06 16.63
N ALA A 135 29.73 -1.57 16.39
CA ALA A 135 30.80 -0.82 15.75
C ALA A 135 30.72 -0.96 14.22
N TRP A 136 30.96 0.13 13.49
CA TRP A 136 31.07 0.13 12.04
C TRP A 136 32.37 0.81 11.62
N ASP A 137 33.25 0.03 10.99
CA ASP A 137 34.48 0.54 10.40
C ASP A 137 34.25 0.89 8.93
N LEU A 138 34.30 2.17 8.60
CA LEU A 138 34.04 2.65 7.24
C LEU A 138 35.21 2.36 6.28
N ALA A 139 36.38 1.94 6.77
CA ALA A 139 37.46 1.47 5.91
C ALA A 139 37.06 0.20 5.13
N ASP A 140 36.18 -0.61 5.70
CA ASP A 140 35.63 -1.83 5.09
C ASP A 140 34.33 -1.55 4.30
N GLY A 141 33.97 -0.27 4.13
CA GLY A 141 32.86 0.16 3.27
C GLY A 141 31.47 -0.10 3.85
N ASN A 142 30.55 -0.51 2.98
CA ASN A 142 29.13 -0.73 3.29
C ASN A 142 28.93 -1.85 4.30
N ALA A 143 27.87 -1.77 5.09
CA ALA A 143 27.61 -2.72 6.16
C ALA A 143 26.18 -3.27 6.19
N GLN A 144 26.04 -4.46 6.77
CA GLN A 144 24.77 -5.02 7.16
C GLN A 144 24.79 -5.50 8.61
N VAL A 145 23.64 -5.48 9.28
CA VAL A 145 23.48 -6.02 10.64
C VAL A 145 22.08 -6.58 10.85
N THR A 146 21.98 -7.76 11.47
CA THR A 146 20.71 -8.30 11.97
C THR A 146 20.58 -8.00 13.45
N LEU A 147 19.54 -7.26 13.84
CA LEU A 147 19.31 -6.88 15.23
C LEU A 147 18.63 -8.02 15.99
N ALA A 148 19.27 -8.56 17.02
CA ALA A 148 18.66 -9.54 17.93
C ALA A 148 18.09 -8.91 19.21
N GLY A 149 18.08 -7.58 19.31
CA GLY A 149 17.62 -6.79 20.44
C GLY A 149 17.68 -5.30 20.12
N ASN A 150 17.25 -4.44 21.04
CA ASN A 150 17.39 -2.98 20.86
C ASN A 150 18.87 -2.60 20.98
N ARG A 151 19.43 -1.97 19.94
CA ARG A 151 20.87 -1.70 19.82
C ARG A 151 21.16 -0.21 19.65
N THR A 152 22.42 0.15 19.86
CA THR A 152 22.98 1.43 19.46
C THR A 152 24.04 1.21 18.38
N LEU A 153 23.92 1.90 17.24
CA LEU A 153 24.99 2.02 16.27
C LEU A 153 26.00 3.06 16.78
N ALA A 154 27.19 2.61 17.16
CA ALA A 154 28.24 3.46 17.69
C ALA A 154 28.74 4.47 16.65
N ASN A 155 29.45 5.51 17.10
CA ASN A 155 30.13 6.41 16.19
C ASN A 155 31.07 5.62 15.28
N PRO A 156 31.01 5.85 13.95
CA PRO A 156 31.81 5.10 13.00
C PRO A 156 33.30 5.46 13.15
N THR A 157 34.17 4.57 12.69
CA THR A 157 35.62 4.81 12.61
C THR A 157 36.07 4.94 11.15
N ASN A 158 37.25 5.53 10.95
CA ASN A 158 37.89 5.67 9.63
C ASN A 158 37.02 6.41 8.58
N LEU A 159 36.39 7.50 9.01
CA LEU A 159 35.56 8.35 8.16
C LEU A 159 36.38 8.96 7.01
N THR A 160 35.83 8.89 5.80
CA THR A 160 36.41 9.50 4.59
C THR A 160 35.47 10.57 4.06
N ALA A 161 35.94 11.82 4.04
CA ALA A 161 35.14 12.96 3.57
C ALA A 161 34.78 12.80 2.07
N GLY A 162 33.52 13.10 1.74
CA GLY A 162 32.97 12.97 0.38
C GLY A 162 32.46 11.58 0.02
N ALA A 163 32.65 10.57 0.88
CA ALA A 163 32.19 9.21 0.61
C ALA A 163 30.71 8.99 0.97
N LEU A 164 30.08 8.07 0.25
CA LEU A 164 28.74 7.55 0.53
C LEU A 164 28.83 6.14 1.13
N TYR A 165 27.94 5.83 2.08
CA TYR A 165 27.89 4.53 2.74
C TYR A 165 26.46 4.03 2.88
N TRP A 166 26.26 2.74 2.63
CA TRP A 166 25.00 2.05 2.84
C TRP A 166 25.06 1.18 4.09
N LEU A 167 24.03 1.27 4.91
CA LEU A 167 23.79 0.39 6.04
C LEU A 167 22.48 -0.37 5.85
N ARG A 168 22.55 -1.69 5.67
CA ARG A 168 21.38 -2.57 5.72
C ARG A 168 21.12 -3.03 7.15
N VAL A 169 19.96 -2.68 7.70
CA VAL A 169 19.52 -3.10 9.03
C VAL A 169 18.41 -4.12 8.88
N ILE A 170 18.55 -5.29 9.50
CA ILE A 170 17.64 -6.42 9.36
C ILE A 170 17.02 -6.72 10.73
N GLN A 171 15.70 -6.85 10.80
CA GLN A 171 15.01 -7.35 11.99
C GLN A 171 15.23 -8.86 12.13
N ASP A 172 15.41 -9.36 13.36
CA ASP A 172 15.39 -10.81 13.59
C ASP A 172 14.00 -11.42 13.30
N GLY A 173 13.87 -12.74 13.46
CA GLY A 173 12.61 -13.45 13.25
C GLY A 173 11.50 -13.11 14.26
N ALA A 174 11.76 -12.27 15.27
CA ALA A 174 10.75 -11.80 16.22
C ALA A 174 10.31 -10.35 15.94
N GLY A 175 11.15 -9.53 15.31
CA GLY A 175 10.88 -8.13 15.07
C GLY A 175 10.88 -7.27 16.34
N GLY A 176 10.36 -6.06 16.24
CA GLY A 176 10.22 -5.12 17.36
C GLY A 176 11.53 -4.49 17.84
N ARG A 177 12.62 -4.56 17.06
CA ARG A 177 13.94 -4.05 17.50
C ARG A 177 14.12 -2.60 17.13
N GLU A 178 14.58 -1.81 18.10
CA GLU A 178 14.95 -0.41 17.90
C GLU A 178 16.45 -0.26 17.63
N LEU A 179 16.80 0.63 16.69
CA LEU A 179 18.17 1.08 16.47
C LEU A 179 18.31 2.54 16.86
N THR A 180 19.16 2.80 17.83
CA THR A 180 19.60 4.15 18.21
C THR A 180 20.98 4.45 17.63
N PHE A 181 21.38 5.72 17.59
CA PHE A 181 22.59 6.15 16.88
C PHE A 181 23.51 6.96 17.78
N GLY A 182 24.81 6.80 17.56
CA GLY A 182 25.84 7.62 18.19
C GLY A 182 25.78 9.09 17.80
N SER A 183 26.53 9.92 18.50
CA SER A 183 26.57 11.37 18.31
C SER A 183 27.21 11.85 17.00
N ALA A 184 27.76 10.98 16.17
CA ALA A 184 28.31 11.33 14.85
C ALA A 184 27.24 11.33 13.73
N TYR A 185 26.10 10.66 13.93
CA TYR A 185 25.02 10.61 12.95
C TYR A 185 24.14 11.87 13.02
N ARG A 186 23.74 12.37 11.86
CA ARG A 186 22.95 13.59 11.69
C ARG A 186 21.72 13.27 10.87
N PHE A 187 20.59 13.77 11.33
CA PHE A 187 19.28 13.54 10.73
C PHE A 187 18.57 14.88 10.52
N THR A 188 17.73 14.93 9.49
CA THR A 188 16.83 16.05 9.22
C THR A 188 15.95 16.32 10.45
N ASP A 189 15.72 17.60 10.75
CA ASP A 189 14.94 18.06 11.90
C ASP A 189 15.42 17.57 13.28
N ARG A 190 16.62 16.95 13.35
CA ARG A 190 17.16 16.29 14.54
C ARG A 190 16.28 15.14 15.06
N LEU A 191 15.44 14.57 14.20
CA LEU A 191 14.59 13.42 14.52
C LEU A 191 15.26 12.11 14.09
N LEU A 192 15.16 11.08 14.92
CA LEU A 192 15.62 9.75 14.53
C LEU A 192 14.81 9.24 13.34
N PRO A 193 15.43 8.53 12.38
CA PRO A 193 14.68 7.89 11.32
C PRO A 193 13.77 6.82 11.91
N ALA A 194 12.51 6.80 11.50
CA ALA A 194 11.63 5.69 11.77
C ALA A 194 12.18 4.43 11.08
N MET A 195 12.37 3.36 11.85
CA MET A 195 12.83 2.06 11.37
C MET A 195 11.66 1.07 11.32
N THR A 196 11.67 0.18 10.35
CA THR A 196 10.73 -0.94 10.25
C THR A 196 11.05 -1.96 11.33
N THR A 197 10.00 -2.41 12.02
CA THR A 197 10.12 -3.37 13.14
C THR A 197 9.44 -4.71 12.84
N VAL A 198 8.94 -4.91 11.61
CA VAL A 198 8.33 -6.18 11.19
C VAL A 198 9.39 -7.29 11.19
N PRO A 199 9.11 -8.51 11.67
CA PRO A 199 10.06 -9.62 11.65
C PRO A 199 10.67 -9.84 10.26
N GLY A 200 11.99 -10.01 10.19
CA GLY A 200 12.71 -10.24 8.92
C GLY A 200 12.76 -9.07 7.92
N SER A 201 12.09 -7.94 8.21
CA SER A 201 12.17 -6.74 7.38
C SER A 201 13.58 -6.17 7.33
N GLN A 202 13.90 -5.47 6.24
CA GLN A 202 15.19 -4.82 6.07
C GLN A 202 14.99 -3.34 5.72
N ASP A 203 15.76 -2.47 6.35
CA ASP A 203 15.86 -1.07 5.97
C ASP A 203 17.27 -0.82 5.45
N VAL A 204 17.41 -0.01 4.41
CA VAL A 204 18.71 0.44 3.91
C VAL A 204 18.81 1.95 4.09
N LEU A 205 19.80 2.37 4.87
CA LEU A 205 20.11 3.77 5.13
C LEU A 205 21.28 4.19 4.26
N LEU A 206 21.14 5.33 3.57
CA LEU A 206 22.21 5.95 2.80
C LEU A 206 22.77 7.15 3.58
N PHE A 207 24.08 7.17 3.81
CA PHE A 207 24.78 8.24 4.49
C PHE A 207 25.81 8.93 3.60
N ALA A 208 25.88 10.27 3.67
CA ALA A 208 27.04 11.05 3.22
C ALA A 208 27.98 11.36 4.39
N CYS A 209 29.28 11.33 4.13
CA CYS A 209 30.31 11.57 5.14
C CYS A 209 31.09 12.87 4.88
N ASP A 210 31.26 13.74 5.88
CA ASP A 210 32.12 14.94 5.81
C ASP A 210 33.52 14.73 6.41
N GLY A 211 33.84 13.50 6.83
CA GLY A 211 35.07 13.15 7.55
C GLY A 211 34.97 13.24 9.08
N SER A 212 33.85 13.71 9.63
CA SER A 212 33.58 13.79 11.08
C SER A 212 32.15 13.35 11.47
N HIS A 213 31.21 13.44 10.54
CA HIS A 213 29.79 13.16 10.70
C HIS A 213 29.26 12.33 9.55
N MET A 214 28.16 11.62 9.83
CA MET A 214 27.38 10.88 8.85
C MET A 214 26.00 11.53 8.72
N TYR A 215 25.68 12.06 7.56
CA TYR A 215 24.40 12.70 7.25
C TYR A 215 23.52 11.70 6.54
N LEU A 216 22.36 11.39 7.13
CA LEU A 216 21.39 10.54 6.48
C LEU A 216 20.81 11.27 5.26
N LEU A 217 20.95 10.68 4.08
CA LEU A 217 20.39 11.19 2.84
C LEU A 217 19.02 10.58 2.56
N ASP A 218 18.90 9.27 2.72
CA ASP A 218 17.68 8.53 2.43
C ASP A 218 17.57 7.24 3.24
N VAL A 219 16.35 6.73 3.35
CA VAL A 219 16.04 5.42 3.94
C VAL A 219 15.05 4.69 3.04
N ALA A 220 15.52 3.63 2.40
CA ALA A 220 14.64 2.64 1.78
C ALA A 220 14.15 1.69 2.87
N ARG A 221 12.86 1.75 3.19
CA ARG A 221 12.26 1.00 4.30
C ARG A 221 11.56 -0.26 3.82
N ASN A 222 11.50 -1.25 4.69
CA ASN A 222 10.78 -2.49 4.48
C ASN A 222 11.14 -3.17 3.14
N LEU A 223 12.43 -3.14 2.80
CA LEU A 223 13.04 -3.93 1.74
C LEU A 223 13.03 -5.40 2.20
N GLY A 224 11.88 -6.03 2.04
CA GLY A 224 11.56 -7.43 2.27
C GLY A 224 10.35 -7.80 1.41
N GLU A 225 10.08 -9.10 1.26
CA GLU A 225 8.99 -9.75 0.50
C GLU A 225 8.17 -8.84 -0.43
N MET A 226 8.42 -8.95 -1.75
CA MET A 226 7.60 -8.26 -2.75
C MET A 226 6.15 -8.72 -2.65
N LEU A 227 5.24 -7.78 -2.35
CA LEU A 227 3.81 -8.00 -2.36
C LEU A 227 3.20 -7.31 -3.58
N TYR A 228 2.65 -8.09 -4.50
CA TYR A 228 1.89 -7.56 -5.62
C TYR A 228 0.42 -7.51 -5.23
N VAL A 229 -0.16 -6.32 -5.17
CA VAL A 229 -1.58 -6.12 -4.83
C VAL A 229 -2.29 -5.57 -6.04
N TYR A 230 -3.28 -6.31 -6.54
CA TYR A 230 -4.19 -5.89 -7.60
C TYR A 230 -5.57 -5.62 -6.97
N ASN A 231 -5.99 -4.36 -7.02
CA ASN A 231 -7.21 -3.86 -6.41
C ASN A 231 -8.09 -3.05 -7.38
N ASP A 232 -7.58 -2.75 -8.57
CA ASP A 232 -8.39 -2.19 -9.66
C ASP A 232 -9.28 -3.28 -10.26
N VAL A 233 -10.59 -3.03 -10.28
CA VAL A 233 -11.57 -3.92 -10.90
C VAL A 233 -11.26 -4.10 -12.38
N GLY A 234 -11.24 -5.36 -12.83
CA GLY A 234 -10.94 -5.72 -14.20
C GLY A 234 -9.72 -6.63 -14.33
N ALA A 235 -9.29 -6.84 -15.57
CA ALA A 235 -8.21 -7.77 -15.88
C ALA A 235 -6.83 -7.16 -15.61
N PHE A 236 -5.90 -8.00 -15.18
CA PHE A 236 -4.49 -7.67 -15.03
C PHE A 236 -3.60 -8.83 -15.50
N GLU A 237 -2.33 -8.51 -15.74
CA GLU A 237 -1.28 -9.51 -16.00
C GLU A 237 -0.18 -9.35 -14.96
N TRP A 238 0.17 -10.46 -14.30
CA TRP A 238 1.31 -10.53 -13.40
C TRP A 238 2.48 -11.19 -14.12
N THR A 239 3.58 -10.45 -14.27
CA THR A 239 4.81 -10.97 -14.85
C THR A 239 5.65 -11.64 -13.77
N LYS A 240 6.02 -12.89 -14.00
CA LYS A 240 6.82 -13.68 -13.04
C LYS A 240 8.22 -13.08 -12.90
N PRO A 241 8.67 -12.75 -11.68
CA PRO A 241 10.05 -12.32 -11.46
C PRO A 241 11.04 -13.46 -11.73
N ASP A 242 12.25 -13.09 -12.17
CA ASP A 242 13.32 -14.06 -12.41
C ASP A 242 13.65 -14.87 -11.16
N GLY A 243 13.81 -16.18 -11.33
CA GLY A 243 14.15 -17.12 -10.24
C GLY A 243 12.96 -17.58 -9.38
N VAL A 244 11.77 -17.01 -9.53
CA VAL A 244 10.57 -17.44 -8.80
C VAL A 244 9.99 -18.71 -9.42
N THR A 245 9.79 -19.75 -8.62
CA THR A 245 9.17 -21.02 -9.03
C THR A 245 7.79 -21.25 -8.42
N SER A 246 7.47 -20.58 -7.32
CA SER A 246 6.19 -20.68 -6.63
C SER A 246 5.84 -19.36 -5.95
N VAL A 247 4.55 -19.10 -5.76
CA VAL A 247 4.02 -17.93 -5.06
C VAL A 247 2.94 -18.34 -4.06
N THR A 248 2.82 -17.58 -2.98
CA THR A 248 1.62 -17.52 -2.14
C THR A 248 0.64 -16.51 -2.76
N VAL A 249 -0.60 -16.92 -3.02
CA VAL A 249 -1.64 -16.12 -3.69
C VAL A 249 -2.91 -16.10 -2.85
N LEU A 250 -3.44 -14.91 -2.61
CA LEU A 250 -4.79 -14.69 -2.09
C LEU A 250 -5.65 -14.09 -3.21
N VAL A 251 -6.80 -14.70 -3.47
CA VAL A 251 -7.82 -14.19 -4.40
C VAL A 251 -9.11 -13.99 -3.61
N VAL A 252 -9.66 -12.78 -3.65
CA VAL A 252 -10.89 -12.41 -2.95
C VAL A 252 -11.91 -11.91 -3.96
N GLY A 253 -13.11 -12.51 -4.00
CA GLY A 253 -14.22 -12.06 -4.85
C GLY A 253 -14.80 -10.72 -4.37
N GLY A 254 -15.56 -10.03 -5.22
CA GLY A 254 -16.32 -8.86 -4.80
C GLY A 254 -17.49 -9.25 -3.88
N GLY A 255 -17.81 -8.42 -2.89
CA GLY A 255 -18.98 -8.64 -2.02
C GLY A 255 -20.29 -8.26 -2.71
N GLY A 256 -21.41 -8.84 -2.28
CA GLY A 256 -22.74 -8.50 -2.75
C GLY A 256 -23.26 -7.17 -2.19
N GLY A 257 -24.15 -6.51 -2.93
CA GLY A 257 -24.81 -5.29 -2.47
C GLY A 257 -25.97 -5.57 -1.50
N GLY A 258 -26.33 -4.58 -0.69
CA GLY A 258 -27.51 -4.66 0.19
C GLY A 258 -28.83 -4.44 -0.57
N GLY A 259 -29.89 -5.13 -0.14
CA GLY A 259 -31.22 -5.02 -0.76
C GLY A 259 -31.99 -3.74 -0.40
N ASP A 260 -33.18 -3.56 -1.00
CA ASP A 260 -34.11 -2.48 -0.65
C ASP A 260 -35.16 -2.88 0.38
N ARG A 261 -35.33 -1.98 1.34
CA ARG A 261 -36.39 -1.88 2.33
C ARG A 261 -36.44 -3.01 3.34
N ILE A 262 -36.02 -2.74 4.57
CA ILE A 262 -35.80 -3.71 5.65
C ILE A 262 -35.13 -4.94 5.03
N ALA A 263 -34.06 -4.68 4.31
CA ALA A 263 -33.40 -5.66 3.48
C ALA A 263 -32.40 -6.48 4.27
N GLY A 264 -32.05 -7.65 3.73
CA GLY A 264 -30.87 -8.36 4.17
C GLY A 264 -29.57 -7.68 3.72
N GLY A 265 -28.50 -7.96 4.43
CA GLY A 265 -27.15 -7.56 4.04
C GLY A 265 -26.63 -8.39 2.86
N GLY A 266 -25.73 -7.83 2.06
CA GLY A 266 -25.02 -8.57 1.03
C GLY A 266 -24.02 -9.55 1.62
N GLY A 267 -23.84 -10.71 0.99
CA GLY A 267 -22.81 -11.69 1.35
C GLY A 267 -21.42 -11.22 0.95
N ALA A 268 -20.41 -11.70 1.67
CA ALA A 268 -19.01 -11.50 1.29
C ALA A 268 -18.63 -12.25 -0.01
N GLY A 269 -17.63 -11.72 -0.70
CA GLY A 269 -16.91 -12.49 -1.72
C GLY A 269 -16.13 -13.65 -1.09
N GLY A 270 -15.96 -14.73 -1.85
CA GLY A 270 -15.15 -15.86 -1.43
C GLY A 270 -13.69 -15.45 -1.24
N VAL A 271 -12.99 -16.14 -0.33
CA VAL A 271 -11.59 -15.91 0.00
C VAL A 271 -10.79 -17.19 -0.24
N VAL A 272 -9.88 -17.15 -1.19
CA VAL A 272 -9.12 -18.32 -1.66
C VAL A 272 -7.63 -18.09 -1.48
N LEU A 273 -6.98 -18.96 -0.71
CA LEU A 273 -5.53 -18.92 -0.46
C LEU A 273 -4.85 -20.15 -1.06
N ASP A 274 -3.85 -19.93 -1.90
CA ASP A 274 -2.90 -20.95 -2.31
C ASP A 274 -1.50 -20.54 -1.84
N THR A 275 -0.93 -21.27 -0.88
CA THR A 275 0.39 -20.96 -0.31
C THR A 275 1.55 -21.43 -1.18
N ASN A 276 1.29 -22.18 -2.25
CA ASN A 276 2.33 -22.75 -3.10
C ASN A 276 1.89 -22.94 -4.55
N TYR A 277 1.34 -21.88 -5.14
CA TYR A 277 0.93 -21.88 -6.55
C TYR A 277 2.16 -21.95 -7.46
N ASP A 278 2.24 -22.98 -8.30
CA ASP A 278 3.40 -23.25 -9.17
C ASP A 278 3.43 -22.30 -10.37
N VAL A 279 4.54 -21.57 -10.51
CA VAL A 279 4.81 -20.66 -11.63
C VAL A 279 6.07 -21.02 -12.40
N SER A 280 6.66 -22.19 -12.14
CA SER A 280 7.92 -22.64 -12.76
C SER A 280 7.87 -22.66 -14.29
N GLY A 281 6.73 -23.02 -14.87
CA GLY A 281 6.55 -23.19 -16.32
C GLY A 281 6.03 -21.97 -17.10
N VAL A 282 5.75 -20.83 -16.45
CA VAL A 282 5.10 -19.68 -17.09
C VAL A 282 5.95 -18.40 -16.99
N ALA A 283 5.78 -17.47 -17.93
CA ALA A 283 6.40 -16.14 -17.89
C ALA A 283 5.50 -15.10 -17.21
N SER A 284 4.19 -15.28 -17.29
CA SER A 284 3.18 -14.44 -16.66
C SER A 284 1.92 -15.25 -16.31
N VAL A 285 1.10 -14.70 -15.44
CA VAL A 285 -0.22 -15.23 -15.05
C VAL A 285 -1.25 -14.12 -15.22
N ILE A 286 -2.37 -14.42 -15.89
CA ILE A 286 -3.49 -13.49 -16.05
C ILE A 286 -4.44 -13.66 -14.87
N GLY A 287 -5.00 -12.55 -14.40
CA GLY A 287 -6.04 -12.54 -13.39
C GLY A 287 -7.06 -11.43 -13.61
N SER A 288 -8.04 -11.37 -12.73
CA SER A 288 -9.02 -10.30 -12.68
C SER A 288 -9.48 -10.01 -11.26
N VAL A 289 -9.79 -8.75 -10.97
CA VAL A 289 -10.45 -8.35 -9.72
C VAL A 289 -11.94 -8.15 -9.99
N GLY A 290 -12.76 -8.82 -9.20
CA GLY A 290 -14.21 -8.73 -9.22
C GLY A 290 -14.73 -7.41 -8.63
N ALA A 291 -15.75 -6.85 -9.27
CA ALA A 291 -16.44 -5.66 -8.77
C ALA A 291 -17.30 -6.01 -7.54
N GLY A 292 -17.51 -5.04 -6.66
CA GLY A 292 -18.59 -5.14 -5.68
C GLY A 292 -19.97 -5.10 -6.35
N GLY A 293 -20.90 -5.86 -5.79
CA GLY A 293 -22.29 -5.88 -6.23
C GLY A 293 -22.95 -4.54 -5.93
N VAL A 294 -23.69 -4.01 -6.91
CA VAL A 294 -24.42 -2.75 -6.70
C VAL A 294 -25.54 -3.00 -5.69
N GLY A 295 -25.68 -2.15 -4.68
CA GLY A 295 -26.86 -2.17 -3.81
C GLY A 295 -28.13 -1.89 -4.63
N PHE A 296 -29.29 -1.87 -3.99
CA PHE A 296 -30.56 -1.70 -4.72
C PHE A 296 -30.51 -0.54 -5.77
N VAL A 297 -31.04 -0.79 -6.97
CA VAL A 297 -31.19 0.23 -8.03
C VAL A 297 -32.64 0.25 -8.52
N GLY A 298 -33.36 1.35 -8.27
CA GLY A 298 -34.68 1.60 -8.87
C GLY A 298 -35.83 1.83 -7.89
N THR A 299 -37.04 1.42 -8.28
CA THR A 299 -38.27 1.55 -7.46
C THR A 299 -38.34 0.43 -6.43
N THR A 300 -39.01 0.73 -5.31
CA THR A 300 -39.08 -0.09 -4.08
C THR A 300 -39.10 -1.61 -4.29
N ASN A 301 -38.42 -2.33 -3.40
CA ASN A 301 -38.42 -3.80 -3.25
C ASN A 301 -37.59 -4.56 -4.30
N THR A 302 -36.31 -4.19 -4.45
CA THR A 302 -35.34 -4.87 -5.33
C THR A 302 -34.18 -5.42 -4.49
N PRO A 303 -33.77 -6.69 -4.66
CA PRO A 303 -32.56 -7.24 -4.04
C PRO A 303 -31.31 -6.44 -4.43
N GLY A 304 -30.23 -6.61 -3.65
CA GLY A 304 -28.91 -6.14 -4.07
C GLY A 304 -28.40 -6.95 -5.26
N GLY A 305 -27.45 -6.42 -6.00
CA GLY A 305 -26.73 -7.19 -7.03
C GLY A 305 -25.62 -8.04 -6.41
N ASP A 306 -25.32 -9.15 -7.04
CA ASP A 306 -24.20 -10.02 -6.67
C ASP A 306 -22.85 -9.34 -6.98
N GLY A 307 -21.83 -9.70 -6.22
CA GLY A 307 -20.44 -9.35 -6.50
C GLY A 307 -19.90 -10.11 -7.72
N GLY A 308 -18.84 -9.57 -8.32
CA GLY A 308 -18.11 -10.24 -9.39
C GLY A 308 -17.02 -11.16 -8.86
N ASP A 309 -16.72 -12.22 -9.62
CA ASP A 309 -15.62 -13.14 -9.31
C ASP A 309 -14.25 -12.48 -9.51
N SER A 310 -13.28 -12.92 -8.71
CA SER A 310 -11.87 -12.61 -8.91
C SER A 310 -11.11 -13.86 -9.33
N THR A 311 -10.06 -13.70 -10.13
CA THR A 311 -9.27 -14.82 -10.66
C THR A 311 -7.75 -14.55 -10.62
N PHE A 312 -6.98 -15.63 -10.48
CA PHE A 312 -5.54 -15.65 -10.74
C PHE A 312 -5.14 -17.01 -11.31
N GLY A 313 -4.83 -17.04 -12.61
CA GLY A 313 -4.54 -18.30 -13.29
C GLY A 313 -5.70 -19.28 -13.20
N THR A 314 -5.53 -20.38 -12.48
CA THR A 314 -6.60 -21.37 -12.25
C THR A 314 -7.43 -21.12 -10.98
N ILE A 315 -7.02 -20.18 -10.13
CA ILE A 315 -7.74 -19.85 -8.90
C ILE A 315 -8.93 -18.95 -9.25
N THR A 316 -10.11 -19.27 -8.72
CA THR A 316 -11.32 -18.45 -8.81
C THR A 316 -11.94 -18.27 -7.42
N ALA A 317 -12.14 -17.02 -7.03
CA ALA A 317 -12.89 -16.64 -5.83
C ALA A 317 -14.24 -16.06 -6.25
N LEU A 318 -15.34 -16.66 -5.78
CA LEU A 318 -16.68 -16.30 -6.23
C LEU A 318 -17.13 -14.96 -5.64
N GLY A 319 -17.91 -14.19 -6.38
CA GLY A 319 -18.57 -12.99 -5.87
C GLY A 319 -19.68 -13.31 -4.86
N GLY A 320 -19.88 -12.46 -3.86
CA GLY A 320 -20.89 -12.63 -2.82
C GLY A 320 -22.31 -12.37 -3.32
N GLY A 321 -23.29 -13.06 -2.74
CA GLY A 321 -24.70 -12.93 -3.12
C GLY A 321 -25.32 -11.62 -2.62
N GLY A 322 -26.18 -11.00 -3.43
CA GLY A 322 -26.90 -9.77 -3.06
C GLY A 322 -27.96 -10.00 -1.96
N GLY A 323 -28.09 -9.03 -1.05
CA GLY A 323 -29.08 -9.09 0.03
C GLY A 323 -30.53 -9.01 -0.45
N GLY A 324 -31.43 -9.74 0.21
CA GLY A 324 -32.85 -9.79 -0.11
C GLY A 324 -33.58 -8.46 0.14
N SER A 325 -34.56 -8.13 -0.69
CA SER A 325 -35.46 -6.98 -0.47
C SER A 325 -36.57 -7.29 0.54
N TYR A 326 -37.35 -6.31 1.00
CA TYR A 326 -38.44 -6.46 1.99
C TYR A 326 -39.13 -7.83 2.04
N ASN A 327 -39.59 -8.39 0.93
CA ASN A 327 -40.22 -9.73 0.86
C ASN A 327 -39.49 -10.72 -0.09
N GLY A 328 -38.22 -10.48 -0.38
CA GLY A 328 -37.38 -11.30 -1.23
C GLY A 328 -36.29 -12.01 -0.43
N ASP A 329 -35.95 -13.21 -0.89
CA ASP A 329 -34.86 -14.01 -0.34
C ASP A 329 -33.50 -13.37 -0.67
N GLY A 330 -32.49 -13.71 0.14
CA GLY A 330 -31.10 -13.43 -0.21
C GLY A 330 -30.68 -14.23 -1.45
N GLN A 331 -29.69 -13.71 -2.18
CA GLN A 331 -29.12 -14.43 -3.32
C GLN A 331 -27.95 -15.30 -2.87
N ASP A 332 -27.80 -16.44 -3.55
CA ASP A 332 -26.65 -17.32 -3.43
C ASP A 332 -25.41 -16.64 -4.03
N GLY A 333 -24.22 -16.99 -3.54
CA GLY A 333 -22.95 -16.50 -4.07
C GLY A 333 -21.79 -17.25 -3.46
N GLY A 334 -20.59 -16.68 -3.47
CA GLY A 334 -19.48 -17.16 -2.64
C GLY A 334 -19.97 -17.30 -1.19
N SER A 335 -20.28 -16.17 -0.55
CA SER A 335 -21.12 -16.16 0.64
C SER A 335 -22.54 -15.74 0.29
N GLY A 336 -23.52 -16.28 1.01
CA GLY A 336 -24.93 -16.00 0.77
C GLY A 336 -25.37 -14.64 1.30
N GLY A 337 -26.28 -13.96 0.57
CA GLY A 337 -26.93 -12.75 1.04
C GLY A 337 -27.96 -13.03 2.13
N GLY A 338 -28.21 -12.06 3.02
CA GLY A 338 -29.26 -12.17 4.04
C GLY A 338 -30.66 -12.05 3.45
N GLY A 339 -31.65 -12.69 4.09
CA GLY A 339 -33.06 -12.57 3.73
C GLY A 339 -33.67 -11.21 4.07
N GLY A 340 -34.64 -10.74 3.30
CA GLY A 340 -35.41 -9.52 3.61
C GLY A 340 -36.40 -9.65 4.76
N GLY A 341 -36.65 -8.56 5.48
CA GLY A 341 -37.37 -8.57 6.76
C GLY A 341 -38.89 -8.64 6.70
N TYR A 342 -39.50 -9.46 5.83
CA TYR A 342 -40.95 -9.68 5.84
C TYR A 342 -41.30 -11.13 5.60
N ASN A 343 -42.14 -11.69 6.46
CA ASN A 343 -42.74 -13.03 6.29
C ASN A 343 -41.73 -14.19 6.17
N GLY A 344 -40.59 -14.10 6.86
CA GLY A 344 -39.65 -15.23 7.01
C GLY A 344 -38.95 -15.63 5.72
N THR A 345 -38.45 -14.64 4.97
CA THR A 345 -37.62 -14.88 3.77
C THR A 345 -36.37 -15.68 4.11
N SER A 346 -35.92 -16.46 3.13
CA SER A 346 -34.75 -17.32 3.24
C SER A 346 -33.47 -16.53 3.00
N ALA A 347 -32.38 -17.00 3.59
CA ALA A 347 -31.05 -16.58 3.24
C ALA A 347 -30.66 -17.11 1.85
N GLY A 348 -29.68 -16.46 1.23
CA GLY A 348 -28.90 -17.08 0.18
C GLY A 348 -27.89 -18.07 0.78
N GLU A 349 -27.55 -19.08 0.00
CA GLU A 349 -26.61 -20.14 0.36
C GLU A 349 -25.20 -19.82 -0.18
N ALA A 350 -24.18 -20.31 0.51
CA ALA A 350 -22.82 -20.34 -0.02
C ALA A 350 -22.68 -21.42 -1.10
N THR A 351 -22.16 -21.05 -2.27
CA THR A 351 -21.98 -21.96 -3.40
C THR A 351 -20.58 -22.58 -3.36
N ASP A 352 -20.49 -23.82 -2.88
CA ASP A 352 -19.28 -24.63 -2.97
C ASP A 352 -19.25 -25.40 -4.31
N THR A 353 -18.36 -25.01 -5.22
CA THR A 353 -18.18 -25.75 -6.49
C THR A 353 -16.76 -26.27 -6.76
N ASP A 354 -15.80 -26.22 -5.81
CA ASP A 354 -14.48 -26.82 -6.07
C ASP A 354 -13.60 -27.09 -4.81
N PRO A 355 -13.22 -28.36 -4.50
CA PRO A 355 -12.11 -28.69 -3.58
C PRO A 355 -10.91 -29.32 -4.34
N PRO A 356 -9.63 -29.17 -3.88
CA PRO A 356 -9.21 -29.09 -2.47
C PRO A 356 -7.99 -28.17 -2.18
N ASN A 357 -8.19 -27.04 -1.49
CA ASN A 357 -7.13 -26.23 -0.88
C ASN A 357 -7.74 -25.10 -0.03
N GLU A 358 -7.91 -25.34 1.28
CA GLU A 358 -8.23 -24.33 2.33
C GLU A 358 -9.06 -23.11 1.86
N LEU A 359 -10.17 -23.41 1.14
CA LEU A 359 -11.05 -22.45 0.50
C LEU A 359 -12.13 -22.00 1.49
N TYR A 360 -12.18 -20.70 1.79
CA TYR A 360 -13.31 -20.08 2.47
C TYR A 360 -14.20 -19.45 1.39
N GLN A 361 -14.91 -20.27 0.62
CA GLN A 361 -15.79 -19.72 -0.42
C GLN A 361 -16.94 -18.92 0.18
N GLY A 362 -17.27 -19.12 1.45
CA GLY A 362 -18.26 -18.33 2.15
C GLY A 362 -19.05 -19.16 3.15
N CYS A 363 -19.94 -18.48 3.84
CA CYS A 363 -21.00 -19.09 4.62
C CYS A 363 -22.35 -18.53 4.17
N ASP A 364 -23.42 -19.20 4.58
CA ASP A 364 -24.79 -18.78 4.27
C ASP A 364 -25.11 -17.44 4.93
N GLY A 365 -26.08 -16.72 4.35
CA GLY A 365 -26.68 -15.57 5.01
C GLY A 365 -27.56 -15.97 6.19
N GLY A 366 -28.01 -14.96 6.94
CA GLY A 366 -29.08 -15.08 7.92
C GLY A 366 -30.46 -14.94 7.27
N THR A 367 -31.43 -15.64 7.84
CA THR A 367 -32.85 -15.53 7.48
C THR A 367 -33.52 -14.36 8.20
N SER A 368 -34.78 -14.07 7.88
CA SER A 368 -35.64 -13.26 8.77
C SER A 368 -36.48 -14.17 9.67
N THR A 369 -36.53 -13.91 10.97
CA THR A 369 -37.38 -14.70 11.90
C THR A 369 -38.77 -14.09 12.16
N GLY A 370 -39.06 -12.93 11.55
CA GLY A 370 -40.33 -12.21 11.68
C GLY A 370 -40.42 -10.99 10.77
N ASP A 371 -41.40 -10.13 11.01
CA ASP A 371 -41.54 -8.87 10.26
C ASP A 371 -40.53 -7.84 10.80
N TYR A 372 -40.06 -6.96 9.91
CA TYR A 372 -39.26 -5.78 10.21
C TYR A 372 -37.77 -5.99 10.57
N ALA A 373 -37.23 -7.19 10.39
CA ALA A 373 -35.80 -7.48 10.58
C ALA A 373 -35.22 -8.32 9.43
N GLY A 374 -34.31 -7.76 8.65
CA GLY A 374 -33.56 -8.49 7.63
C GLY A 374 -32.39 -9.27 8.24
N GLY A 375 -32.03 -10.39 7.62
CA GLY A 375 -30.86 -11.18 8.02
C GLY A 375 -29.54 -10.55 7.58
N GLY A 376 -28.47 -10.85 8.31
CA GLY A 376 -27.11 -10.48 7.91
C GLY A 376 -26.62 -11.31 6.73
N GLY A 377 -25.71 -10.76 5.92
CA GLY A 377 -25.01 -11.52 4.89
C GLY A 377 -23.96 -12.46 5.51
N GLY A 378 -23.72 -13.58 4.87
CA GLY A 378 -22.65 -14.51 5.26
C GLY A 378 -21.28 -13.89 5.05
N GLY A 379 -20.37 -14.15 5.99
CA GLY A 379 -18.95 -13.87 5.84
C GLY A 379 -18.20 -15.08 5.29
N ALA A 380 -16.94 -14.86 4.92
CA ALA A 380 -16.04 -15.94 4.54
C ALA A 380 -15.71 -16.88 5.71
N GLY A 381 -15.72 -16.37 6.95
CA GLY A 381 -15.36 -17.13 8.15
C GLY A 381 -16.55 -17.72 8.91
N GLU A 382 -17.73 -17.12 8.82
CA GLU A 382 -18.94 -17.59 9.50
C GLU A 382 -20.24 -17.09 8.84
N ALA A 383 -21.35 -17.77 9.15
CA ALA A 383 -22.67 -17.42 8.63
C ALA A 383 -23.17 -16.08 9.20
N GLY A 384 -24.01 -15.40 8.42
CA GLY A 384 -24.72 -14.20 8.88
C GLY A 384 -25.74 -14.54 9.95
N ALA A 385 -25.97 -13.62 10.90
CA ALA A 385 -27.00 -13.81 11.91
C ALA A 385 -28.40 -13.60 11.33
N ASP A 386 -29.37 -14.34 11.84
CA ASP A 386 -30.77 -14.10 11.53
C ASP A 386 -31.25 -12.73 12.04
N GLY A 387 -32.17 -12.10 11.33
CA GLY A 387 -32.88 -10.91 11.82
C GLY A 387 -33.87 -11.27 12.92
N ASP A 388 -33.89 -10.53 14.03
CA ASP A 388 -34.81 -10.73 15.15
C ASP A 388 -36.07 -9.87 14.99
N GLY A 389 -37.15 -10.51 14.54
CA GLY A 389 -38.46 -9.85 14.38
C GLY A 389 -39.22 -9.61 15.68
N ALA A 390 -38.73 -10.08 16.84
CA ALA A 390 -39.31 -9.72 18.13
C ALA A 390 -38.79 -8.36 18.63
N THR A 391 -37.61 -7.97 18.15
CA THR A 391 -36.95 -6.72 18.50
C THR A 391 -36.65 -5.86 17.27
N ASP A 392 -37.31 -6.08 16.13
CA ASP A 392 -37.02 -5.51 14.80
C ASP A 392 -35.55 -5.08 14.53
N ILE A 393 -34.59 -5.90 14.97
CA ILE A 393 -33.15 -5.67 14.84
C ILE A 393 -32.66 -6.58 13.73
N GLY A 394 -31.97 -6.00 12.75
CA GLY A 394 -31.36 -6.77 11.67
C GLY A 394 -30.26 -7.68 12.18
N GLY A 395 -29.99 -8.77 11.46
CA GLY A 395 -28.92 -9.68 11.81
C GLY A 395 -27.55 -9.09 11.47
N ASP A 396 -26.57 -9.29 12.36
CA ASP A 396 -25.17 -8.97 12.09
C ASP A 396 -24.64 -9.77 10.89
N GLY A 397 -23.76 -9.16 10.09
CA GLY A 397 -23.04 -9.87 9.04
C GLY A 397 -21.98 -10.80 9.63
N GLY A 398 -21.72 -11.93 8.98
CA GLY A 398 -20.71 -12.89 9.44
C GLY A 398 -19.28 -12.34 9.27
N ASP A 399 -18.40 -12.62 10.23
CA ASP A 399 -16.98 -12.29 10.12
C ASP A 399 -16.31 -12.98 8.92
N GLY A 400 -15.34 -12.29 8.34
CA GLY A 400 -14.44 -12.80 7.32
C GLY A 400 -13.30 -13.66 7.89
N VAL A 401 -12.19 -13.73 7.17
CA VAL A 401 -11.02 -14.54 7.56
C VAL A 401 -9.78 -13.66 7.69
N ASP A 402 -9.00 -13.90 8.75
CA ASP A 402 -7.74 -13.21 9.03
C ASP A 402 -6.58 -13.80 8.20
N MET A 403 -6.01 -12.99 7.32
CA MET A 403 -4.85 -13.34 6.48
C MET A 403 -3.56 -12.62 6.91
N SER A 404 -3.56 -11.98 8.08
CA SER A 404 -2.41 -11.21 8.59
C SER A 404 -1.16 -12.05 8.80
N SER A 405 -1.31 -13.36 9.06
CA SER A 405 -0.16 -14.28 9.17
C SER A 405 0.58 -14.51 7.84
N TYR A 406 -0.07 -14.27 6.70
CA TYR A 406 0.50 -14.45 5.36
C TYR A 406 0.99 -13.12 4.76
N PHE A 407 0.22 -12.05 4.93
CA PHE A 407 0.42 -10.77 4.23
C PHE A 407 0.51 -9.54 5.15
N GLY A 408 0.46 -9.73 6.48
CA GLY A 408 0.43 -8.64 7.45
C GLY A 408 -0.93 -7.92 7.52
N THR A 409 -1.00 -6.88 8.35
CA THR A 409 -2.23 -6.09 8.57
C THR A 409 -2.35 -4.87 7.65
N GLY A 410 -1.41 -4.67 6.72
CA GLY A 410 -1.39 -3.52 5.81
C GLY A 410 -2.31 -3.64 4.60
N VAL A 411 -2.98 -4.79 4.45
CA VAL A 411 -3.93 -5.11 3.39
C VAL A 411 -5.24 -5.61 4.00
N GLY A 412 -6.34 -5.46 3.27
CA GLY A 412 -7.66 -5.79 3.79
C GLY A 412 -8.14 -4.81 4.86
N ASP A 413 -8.99 -5.30 5.75
CA ASP A 413 -9.48 -4.60 6.95
C ASP A 413 -8.65 -5.07 8.16
N ASP A 414 -7.50 -4.43 8.40
CA ASP A 414 -6.50 -4.84 9.40
C ASP A 414 -6.07 -6.33 9.24
N GLY A 415 -5.96 -6.80 8.00
CA GLY A 415 -5.61 -8.19 7.66
C GLY A 415 -6.81 -9.11 7.42
N TRP A 416 -8.03 -8.65 7.66
CA TRP A 416 -9.26 -9.43 7.43
C TRP A 416 -9.84 -9.20 6.03
N PHE A 417 -10.44 -10.26 5.48
CA PHE A 417 -11.10 -10.25 4.17
C PHE A 417 -12.43 -11.00 4.21
N GLY A 418 -13.40 -10.53 3.44
CA GLY A 418 -14.69 -11.20 3.22
C GLY A 418 -15.66 -11.11 4.39
N GLY A 419 -15.89 -9.91 4.96
CA GLY A 419 -16.94 -9.70 5.98
C GLY A 419 -18.32 -9.51 5.37
N GLY A 420 -19.35 -10.18 5.88
CA GLY A 420 -20.74 -10.04 5.43
C GLY A 420 -21.36 -8.70 5.86
N GLY A 421 -22.35 -8.19 5.12
CA GLY A 421 -23.08 -6.97 5.49
C GLY A 421 -24.15 -7.21 6.55
N GLY A 422 -24.40 -6.24 7.42
CA GLY A 422 -25.51 -6.29 8.39
C GLY A 422 -26.88 -6.11 7.73
N GLY A 423 -27.90 -6.79 8.23
CA GLY A 423 -29.30 -6.64 7.82
C GLY A 423 -29.94 -5.36 8.35
N ALA A 424 -30.97 -4.86 7.67
CA ALA A 424 -31.71 -3.69 8.15
C ALA A 424 -32.75 -4.05 9.20
N GLY A 425 -32.92 -3.17 10.18
CA GLY A 425 -33.97 -3.24 11.20
C GLY A 425 -34.88 -2.01 11.16
N TYR A 426 -36.09 -2.13 11.71
CA TYR A 426 -37.04 -1.02 11.84
C TYR A 426 -36.89 -0.23 13.16
N HIS A 427 -36.04 -0.71 14.08
CA HIS A 427 -35.82 -0.13 15.39
C HIS A 427 -35.25 1.30 15.42
N TYR A 428 -35.47 1.99 16.54
CA TYR A 428 -35.37 3.45 16.67
C TYR A 428 -34.26 3.96 17.61
N THR A 429 -33.50 3.07 18.24
CA THR A 429 -32.44 3.41 19.20
C THR A 429 -31.06 3.20 18.57
N ASP A 430 -30.21 4.24 18.56
CA ASP A 430 -28.87 4.28 17.93
C ASP A 430 -27.84 3.25 18.46
N GLY A 431 -28.22 2.37 19.40
CA GLY A 431 -27.33 1.37 20.02
C GLY A 431 -27.48 -0.04 19.47
N ASP A 432 -28.47 -0.31 18.63
CA ASP A 432 -28.86 -1.65 18.18
C ASP A 432 -28.67 -1.80 16.64
N ILE A 433 -27.52 -1.33 16.14
CA ILE A 433 -27.18 -1.39 14.70
C ILE A 433 -26.64 -2.79 14.40
N ALA A 434 -27.23 -3.46 13.41
CA ALA A 434 -26.67 -4.67 12.84
C ALA A 434 -25.32 -4.33 12.19
N SER A 435 -24.25 -4.79 12.82
CA SER A 435 -22.89 -4.59 12.37
C SER A 435 -22.63 -5.40 11.09
N GLY A 436 -21.73 -4.89 10.25
CA GLY A 436 -21.09 -5.76 9.26
C GLY A 436 -20.00 -6.58 9.93
N GLY A 437 -19.70 -7.74 9.37
CA GLY A 437 -18.63 -8.60 9.85
C GLY A 437 -17.25 -8.02 9.55
N LYS A 438 -16.24 -8.44 10.33
CA LYS A 438 -14.83 -8.11 10.09
C LYS A 438 -14.39 -8.53 8.71
N GLY A 439 -13.49 -7.78 8.08
CA GLY A 439 -13.17 -7.97 6.67
C GLY A 439 -13.97 -7.03 5.77
N GLY A 440 -14.39 -5.89 6.32
CA GLY A 440 -15.02 -4.80 5.57
C GLY A 440 -16.53 -4.93 5.31
N GLY A 441 -17.27 -5.69 6.12
CA GLY A 441 -18.73 -5.73 6.01
C GLY A 441 -19.38 -4.37 6.32
N GLY A 442 -20.36 -3.96 5.52
CA GLY A 442 -21.13 -2.75 5.74
C GLY A 442 -22.23 -2.94 6.79
N ALA A 443 -22.44 -1.96 7.67
CA ALA A 443 -23.50 -2.00 8.67
C ALA A 443 -24.89 -1.81 8.05
N GLY A 444 -25.88 -2.53 8.60
CA GLY A 444 -27.28 -2.43 8.22
C GLY A 444 -27.92 -1.11 8.63
N GLY A 445 -28.91 -0.67 7.86
CA GLY A 445 -29.63 0.58 8.09
C GLY A 445 -30.83 0.44 9.01
N HIS A 446 -31.21 1.55 9.64
CA HIS A 446 -32.50 1.72 10.30
C HIS A 446 -32.98 3.17 10.14
N ARG A 447 -34.09 3.55 10.80
CA ARG A 447 -34.74 4.85 10.56
C ARG A 447 -33.88 6.10 10.78
N SER A 448 -32.85 6.00 11.62
CA SER A 448 -31.95 7.11 11.96
C SER A 448 -30.51 6.89 11.46
N PHE A 449 -30.21 5.74 10.90
CA PHE A 449 -28.87 5.35 10.47
C PHE A 449 -28.91 4.84 9.04
N SER A 450 -28.12 5.47 8.16
CA SER A 450 -28.01 5.01 6.77
C SER A 450 -27.09 3.80 6.73
N PRO A 451 -27.44 2.77 5.94
CA PRO A 451 -26.56 1.62 5.77
C PRO A 451 -25.22 2.04 5.14
N THR A 452 -24.17 1.26 5.38
CA THR A 452 -22.85 1.52 4.80
C THR A 452 -22.51 0.48 3.74
N SER A 453 -21.80 0.90 2.70
CA SER A 453 -21.23 -0.02 1.71
C SER A 453 -20.14 -0.91 2.35
N GLY A 454 -19.87 -2.04 1.71
CA GLY A 454 -18.69 -2.84 2.03
C GLY A 454 -17.40 -2.06 1.74
N LEU A 455 -16.34 -2.34 2.50
CA LEU A 455 -15.04 -1.72 2.31
C LEU A 455 -14.44 -2.18 0.97
N PRO A 456 -14.00 -1.27 0.09
CA PRO A 456 -13.33 -1.66 -1.14
C PRO A 456 -12.08 -2.50 -0.87
N ASN A 457 -11.78 -3.44 -1.77
CA ASN A 457 -10.58 -4.29 -1.76
C ASN A 457 -10.53 -5.30 -0.61
N THR A 458 -11.68 -5.61 0.00
CA THR A 458 -11.80 -6.65 1.03
C THR A 458 -12.79 -7.75 0.66
N GLY A 459 -13.57 -7.57 -0.41
CA GLY A 459 -14.71 -8.44 -0.71
C GLY A 459 -15.88 -8.33 0.26
N GLY A 460 -15.94 -7.28 1.09
CA GLY A 460 -16.98 -7.12 2.10
C GLY A 460 -18.38 -6.86 1.52
N GLY A 461 -19.43 -7.41 2.13
CA GLY A 461 -20.82 -7.22 1.71
C GLY A 461 -21.39 -5.85 2.11
N GLY A 462 -22.32 -5.31 1.32
CA GLY A 462 -23.01 -4.05 1.63
C GLY A 462 -24.15 -4.22 2.65
N GLY A 463 -24.37 -3.22 3.50
CA GLY A 463 -25.45 -3.26 4.50
C GLY A 463 -26.85 -3.17 3.89
N GLY A 464 -27.83 -3.85 4.48
CA GLY A 464 -29.22 -3.77 4.06
C GLY A 464 -29.84 -2.40 4.35
N ARG A 465 -30.72 -1.88 3.47
CA ARG A 465 -31.43 -0.60 3.69
C ARG A 465 -32.78 -0.78 4.35
N GLU A 466 -33.17 0.12 5.27
CA GLU A 466 -34.51 0.10 5.90
C GLU A 466 -35.64 0.66 5.03
N ARG A 467 -35.61 1.92 4.59
CA ARG A 467 -36.64 2.54 3.72
C ARG A 467 -36.19 3.89 3.20
N PHE A 468 -35.31 4.54 3.94
CA PHE A 468 -34.66 5.80 3.60
C PHE A 468 -33.14 5.61 3.70
N GLY A 469 -32.38 6.54 3.13
CA GLY A 469 -30.91 6.42 3.03
C GLY A 469 -30.43 5.97 1.67
N ASP A 470 -29.12 6.07 1.48
CA ASP A 470 -28.44 5.70 0.24
C ASP A 470 -28.41 4.19 0.05
N ARG A 471 -28.08 3.76 -1.17
CA ARG A 471 -27.77 2.35 -1.42
C ARG A 471 -26.41 2.00 -0.85
N SER A 472 -26.22 0.73 -0.55
CA SER A 472 -24.97 0.20 -0.04
C SER A 472 -24.47 -0.87 -0.99
N ASP A 473 -23.40 -0.53 -1.69
CA ASP A 473 -22.73 -1.41 -2.64
C ASP A 473 -21.80 -2.36 -1.85
N GLY A 474 -21.52 -3.53 -2.40
CA GLY A 474 -20.46 -4.40 -1.90
C GLY A 474 -19.08 -3.82 -2.19
N GLY A 475 -18.07 -4.27 -1.44
CA GLY A 475 -16.67 -3.99 -1.68
C GLY A 475 -16.12 -4.75 -2.88
N SER A 476 -15.20 -4.14 -3.63
CA SER A 476 -14.41 -4.87 -4.65
C SER A 476 -13.59 -5.99 -4.02
N GLY A 477 -13.27 -6.98 -4.84
CA GLY A 477 -12.29 -8.01 -4.50
C GLY A 477 -10.86 -7.48 -4.48
N VAL A 478 -9.91 -8.39 -4.29
CA VAL A 478 -8.47 -8.10 -4.37
C VAL A 478 -7.72 -9.37 -4.76
N VAL A 479 -6.59 -9.24 -5.45
CA VAL A 479 -5.62 -10.33 -5.63
C VAL A 479 -4.28 -9.91 -5.06
N ILE A 480 -3.70 -10.75 -4.21
CA ILE A 480 -2.43 -10.50 -3.53
C ILE A 480 -1.48 -11.65 -3.83
N ILE A 481 -0.27 -11.34 -4.30
CA ILE A 481 0.75 -12.33 -4.68
C ILE A 481 2.04 -12.03 -3.94
N LYS A 482 2.61 -13.07 -3.33
CA LYS A 482 3.87 -13.04 -2.61
C LYS A 482 4.78 -14.16 -3.13
N PRO A 483 5.93 -13.86 -3.75
CA PRO A 483 6.92 -14.87 -4.12
C PRO A 483 7.44 -15.66 -2.92
N ASN A 484 7.58 -16.98 -3.09
CA ASN A 484 8.12 -17.90 -2.08
C ASN A 484 9.63 -18.07 -2.19
#